data_AF-A0A5C4NMJ3-F1
#
_entry.id   AF-A0A5C4NMJ3-F1
#
_cell.length_a   1.000
_cell.length_b   1.000
_cell.length_c   1.000
_cell.angle_alpha   90.00
_cell.angle_beta   90.00
_cell.angle_gamma   90.00
#
_symmetry.space_group_name_H-M   'P 1'
#
loop_
_entity.id
_entity.type
_entity.pdbx_description
1 polymer ?
#
loop_
_entity_poly.entity_id
_entity_poly.type
_entity_poly.pdbx_seq_one_letter_code
_entity_poly.pdbx_strand_id
1 'polypeptide(L)'
;MRLNISSDDDEIYLFERVVAHLQSRYKYSKDDAVELVNGYYANFTDSGFCEKFNIPVQNVDFFCHMEAVAMADRIHYYQGLSQNPDEQAFIEWQRRIWN
;
A
#
# COMPACT_ATOMS: atom_id res chain seq x y z
N MET A 1 -10.00 -8.54 12.82
CA MET A 1 -8.86 -7.67 13.19
C MET A 1 -9.27 -6.23 12.91
N ARG A 2 -9.15 -5.30 13.87
CA ARG A 2 -9.50 -3.88 13.68
C ARG A 2 -8.29 -3.18 13.07
N LEU A 3 -8.49 -2.41 12.00
CA LEU A 3 -7.50 -1.45 11.54
C LEU A 3 -7.17 -0.52 12.72
N ASN A 4 -5.88 -0.28 13.00
CA ASN A 4 -5.47 0.68 14.03
C ASN A 4 -5.49 2.07 13.39
N ILE A 5 -6.69 2.62 13.19
CA ILE A 5 -6.86 3.82 12.37
C ILE A 5 -6.67 5.06 13.23
N SER A 6 -5.87 5.98 12.72
CA SER A 6 -5.92 7.41 12.97
C SER A 6 -7.36 7.93 13.07
N SER A 7 -7.58 8.97 13.88
CA SER A 7 -8.90 9.58 14.09
C SER A 7 -9.34 10.51 12.96
N ASP A 8 -8.67 10.50 11.81
CA ASP A 8 -8.97 11.35 10.66
C ASP A 8 -9.89 10.60 9.67
N ASP A 9 -11.10 11.13 9.46
CA ASP A 9 -12.12 10.53 8.59
C ASP A 9 -11.63 10.34 7.15
N ASP A 10 -10.72 11.22 6.69
CA ASP A 10 -10.12 11.15 5.35
C ASP A 10 -9.14 9.97 5.22
N GLU A 11 -8.40 9.66 6.28
CA GLU A 11 -7.46 8.54 6.32
C GLU A 11 -8.21 7.20 6.38
N ILE A 12 -9.28 7.13 7.18
CA ILE A 12 -10.20 5.98 7.21
C ILE A 12 -10.75 5.73 5.81
N TYR A 13 -11.31 6.78 5.18
CA TYR A 13 -11.88 6.68 3.85
C TYR A 13 -10.85 6.24 2.81
N LEU A 14 -9.63 6.79 2.85
CA LEU A 14 -8.54 6.37 1.97
C LEU A 14 -8.26 4.87 2.08
N PHE A 15 -8.05 4.35 3.29
CA PHE A 15 -7.73 2.93 3.46
C PHE A 15 -8.88 2.00 3.09
N GLU A 16 -10.14 2.38 3.36
CA GLU A 16 -11.30 1.64 2.88
C GLU A 16 -11.33 1.55 1.35
N ARG A 17 -11.00 2.65 0.66
CA ARG A 17 -10.90 2.67 -0.80
C ARG A 17 -9.76 1.82 -1.31
N VAL A 18 -8.60 1.83 -0.65
CA VAL A 18 -7.46 0.95 -0.99
C VAL A 18 -7.87 -0.52 -0.89
N VAL A 19 -8.52 -0.92 0.21
CA VAL A 19 -9.04 -2.28 0.40
C VAL A 19 -10.01 -2.65 -0.73
N ALA A 20 -10.95 -1.78 -1.08
CA ALA A 20 -11.89 -2.03 -2.18
C ALA A 20 -11.18 -2.21 -3.54
N HIS A 21 -10.10 -1.47 -3.80
CA HIS A 21 -9.28 -1.64 -5.01
C HIS A 21 -8.52 -2.97 -5.01
N LEU A 22 -7.93 -3.38 -3.88
CA LEU A 22 -7.27 -4.68 -3.72
C LEU A 22 -8.24 -5.85 -3.98
N GLN A 23 -9.47 -5.76 -3.46
CA GLN A 23 -10.50 -6.78 -3.70
C GLN A 23 -10.96 -6.82 -5.16
N SER A 24 -11.27 -5.65 -5.75
CA SER A 24 -11.85 -5.60 -7.09
C SER A 24 -10.85 -5.92 -8.20
N ARG A 25 -9.61 -5.41 -8.11
CA ARG A 25 -8.57 -5.57 -9.14
C ARG A 25 -7.79 -6.88 -8.97
N TYR A 26 -7.32 -7.14 -7.75
CA TYR A 26 -6.40 -8.24 -7.47
C TYR A 26 -7.05 -9.46 -6.78
N LYS A 27 -8.37 -9.40 -6.56
CA LYS A 27 -9.21 -10.53 -6.10
C LYS A 27 -8.88 -11.05 -4.69
N TYR A 28 -8.21 -10.24 -3.87
CA TYR A 28 -8.03 -10.54 -2.46
C TYR A 28 -9.38 -10.63 -1.72
N SER A 29 -9.45 -11.47 -0.69
CA SER A 29 -10.54 -11.38 0.28
C SER A 29 -10.42 -10.06 1.05
N LYS A 30 -11.49 -9.67 1.76
CA LYS A 30 -11.44 -8.45 2.59
C LYS A 30 -10.35 -8.56 3.66
N ASP A 31 -10.24 -9.73 4.29
CA ASP A 31 -9.30 -9.95 5.39
C ASP A 31 -7.85 -9.92 4.88
N ASP A 32 -7.56 -10.58 3.75
CA ASP A 32 -6.24 -10.54 3.13
C ASP A 32 -5.87 -9.11 2.69
N ALA A 33 -6.82 -8.38 2.08
CA ALA A 33 -6.59 -7.01 1.67
C ALA A 33 -6.27 -6.09 2.86
N VAL A 34 -6.98 -6.26 3.97
CA VAL A 34 -6.71 -5.53 5.23
C VAL A 34 -5.34 -5.91 5.78
N GLU A 35 -4.97 -7.18 5.76
CA GLU A 35 -3.64 -7.63 6.21
C GLU A 35 -2.52 -7.00 5.37
N LEU A 36 -2.67 -6.97 4.04
CA LEU A 36 -1.70 -6.36 3.13
C LEU A 36 -1.55 -4.85 3.36
N VAL A 37 -2.66 -4.13 3.57
CA VAL A 37 -2.63 -2.69 3.89
C VAL A 37 -1.90 -2.44 5.21
N ASN A 38 -2.22 -3.20 6.25
CA ASN A 38 -1.55 -3.08 7.55
C ASN A 38 -0.06 -3.40 7.45
N GLY A 39 0.30 -4.45 6.72
CA GLY A 39 1.70 -4.84 6.49
C GLY A 39 2.49 -3.76 5.73
N TYR A 40 1.87 -3.15 4.73
CA TYR A 40 2.46 -2.01 4.03
C TYR A 40 2.65 -0.82 4.96
N TYR A 41 1.61 -0.42 5.70
CA TYR A 41 1.72 0.69 6.65
C TYR A 41 2.81 0.46 7.69
N ALA A 42 2.86 -0.74 8.29
CA ALA A 42 3.87 -1.08 9.30
C ALA A 42 5.30 -1.02 8.77
N ASN A 43 5.54 -1.51 7.55
CA ASN A 43 6.87 -1.50 6.95
C ASN A 43 7.28 -0.09 6.49
N PHE A 44 6.40 0.64 5.81
CA PHE A 44 6.76 1.90 5.16
C PHE A 44 6.67 3.12 6.08
N THR A 45 6.15 2.96 7.29
CA THR A 45 6.29 3.94 8.39
C THR A 45 7.46 3.65 9.32
N ASP A 46 8.09 2.47 9.20
CA ASP A 46 9.25 2.09 10.01
C ASP A 46 10.55 2.62 9.40
N SER A 47 11.28 3.42 10.17
CA SER A 47 12.54 4.01 9.73
C SER A 47 13.63 2.98 9.38
N GLY A 48 13.70 1.85 10.09
CA GLY A 48 14.72 0.84 9.86
C GLY A 48 14.47 0.04 8.57
N PHE A 49 13.22 -0.30 8.29
CA PHE A 49 12.81 -0.90 7.03
C PHE A 49 13.10 0.05 5.86
N CYS A 50 12.68 1.32 5.98
CA CYS A 50 12.89 2.32 4.95
C CYS A 50 14.38 2.58 4.66
N GLU A 51 15.22 2.69 5.70
CA GLU A 51 16.67 2.86 5.57
C GLU A 51 17.31 1.66 4.85
N LYS A 52 16.93 0.43 5.22
CA LYS A 52 17.44 -0.80 4.60
C LYS A 52 17.23 -0.82 3.07
N PHE A 53 16.11 -0.28 2.60
CA PHE A 53 15.77 -0.23 1.18
C PHE A 53 16.08 1.13 0.53
N ASN A 54 16.70 2.06 1.26
CA ASN A 54 17.04 3.40 0.78
C ASN A 54 15.81 4.16 0.21
N ILE A 55 14.67 4.08 0.92
CA ILE A 55 13.44 4.79 0.59
C ILE A 55 13.07 5.75 1.72
N PRO A 56 12.37 6.86 1.44
CA PRO A 56 11.87 7.74 2.48
C PRO A 56 10.79 7.04 3.32
N VAL A 57 10.75 7.36 4.62
CA VAL A 57 9.62 7.02 5.48
C VAL A 57 8.37 7.67 4.93
N GLN A 58 7.31 6.88 4.79
CA GLN A 58 6.03 7.31 4.26
C GLN A 58 5.09 7.62 5.42
N ASN A 59 4.49 8.81 5.41
CA ASN A 59 3.52 9.24 6.40
C ASN A 59 2.11 9.31 5.78
N VAL A 60 1.13 9.69 6.60
CA VAL A 60 -0.26 9.85 6.16
C VAL A 60 -0.37 10.81 4.98
N ASP A 61 0.35 11.94 5.00
CA ASP A 61 0.35 12.89 3.88
C ASP A 61 0.79 12.24 2.57
N PHE A 62 1.83 11.41 2.61
CA PHE A 62 2.31 10.67 1.44
C PHE A 62 1.23 9.73 0.88
N PHE A 63 0.54 9.00 1.76
CA PHE A 63 -0.56 8.11 1.36
C PHE A 63 -1.70 8.89 0.72
N CYS A 64 -2.12 10.01 1.31
CA CYS A 64 -3.19 10.85 0.79
C CYS A 64 -2.86 11.43 -0.60
N HIS A 65 -1.60 11.82 -0.84
CA HIS A 65 -1.17 12.32 -2.16
C HIS A 65 -1.12 11.24 -3.25
N MET A 66 -0.92 9.98 -2.86
CA MET A 66 -0.79 8.87 -3.80
C MET A 66 -2.13 8.40 -4.37
N GLU A 67 -3.22 8.65 -3.63
CA GLU A 67 -4.57 8.15 -3.91
C GLU A 67 -4.71 6.62 -3.82
N ALA A 68 -5.96 6.17 -3.61
CA ALA A 68 -6.26 4.79 -3.28
C ALA A 68 -5.85 3.76 -4.35
N VAL A 69 -5.92 4.13 -5.63
CA VAL A 69 -5.61 3.22 -6.75
C VAL A 69 -4.11 2.93 -6.80
N ALA A 70 -3.26 3.97 -6.76
CA ALA A 70 -1.82 3.78 -6.83
C ALA A 70 -1.27 3.12 -5.55
N MET A 71 -1.88 3.41 -4.39
CA MET A 71 -1.58 2.67 -3.17
C MET A 71 -1.91 1.18 -3.31
N ALA A 72 -3.08 0.82 -3.83
CA ALA A 72 -3.45 -0.58 -4.03
C ALA A 72 -2.48 -1.32 -4.97
N ASP A 73 -2.02 -0.66 -6.04
CA ASP A 73 -1.00 -1.20 -6.95
C ASP A 73 0.32 -1.47 -6.21
N ARG A 74 0.82 -0.51 -5.42
CA ARG A 74 2.05 -0.69 -4.63
C ARG A 74 1.93 -1.78 -3.59
N ILE A 75 0.82 -1.81 -2.86
CA ILE A 75 0.57 -2.80 -1.82
C ILE A 75 0.53 -4.20 -2.43
N HIS A 76 -0.19 -4.36 -3.55
CA HIS A 76 -0.18 -5.64 -4.26
C HIS A 76 1.23 -6.02 -4.73
N TYR A 77 2.00 -5.08 -5.27
CA TYR A 77 3.35 -5.38 -5.76
C TYR A 77 4.32 -5.76 -4.63
N TYR A 78 4.46 -4.92 -3.60
CA TYR A 78 5.45 -5.13 -2.55
C TYR A 78 5.04 -6.22 -1.56
N GLN A 79 3.79 -6.22 -1.12
CA GLN A 79 3.30 -7.19 -0.13
C GLN A 79 2.74 -8.44 -0.82
N GLY A 80 1.80 -8.24 -1.75
CA GLY A 80 1.03 -9.33 -2.37
C GLY A 80 1.85 -10.24 -3.30
N LEU A 81 2.79 -9.67 -4.06
CA LEU A 81 3.73 -10.39 -4.92
C LEU A 81 5.11 -10.58 -4.25
N SER A 82 5.24 -10.15 -2.99
CA SER A 82 6.46 -10.23 -2.19
C SER A 82 7.70 -9.65 -2.90
N GLN A 83 7.52 -8.53 -3.61
CA GLN A 83 8.62 -7.84 -4.28
C GLN A 83 9.35 -6.90 -3.34
N ASN A 84 10.64 -6.69 -3.60
CA ASN A 84 11.41 -5.71 -2.85
C ASN A 84 10.88 -4.29 -3.10
N PRO A 85 10.96 -3.38 -2.10
CA PRO A 85 10.70 -1.95 -2.26
C PRO A 85 11.71 -1.28 -3.21
N ASP A 86 11.47 -1.43 -4.51
CA ASP A 86 12.23 -0.81 -5.60
C ASP A 86 11.26 -0.04 -6.50
N GLU A 87 11.39 1.29 -6.49
CA GLU A 87 10.52 2.20 -7.22
C GLU A 87 10.58 1.99 -8.72
N GLN A 88 11.77 1.73 -9.27
CA GLN A 88 11.94 1.55 -10.70
C GLN A 88 11.30 0.24 -11.15
N ALA A 89 11.55 -0.84 -10.41
CA ALA A 89 10.95 -2.15 -10.70
C ALA A 89 9.42 -2.09 -10.59
N PHE A 90 8.88 -1.36 -9.61
CA PHE A 90 7.45 -1.10 -9.49
C PHE A 90 6.89 -0.35 -10.71
N ILE A 91 7.52 0.74 -11.15
CA ILE A 91 7.06 1.51 -12.33
C ILE A 91 7.06 0.64 -13.59
N GLU A 92 8.10 -0.18 -13.77
CA GLU A 92 8.17 -1.10 -14.91
C GLU A 92 7.07 -2.16 -14.89
N TRP A 93 6.78 -2.73 -13.71
CA TRP A 93 5.67 -3.64 -13.53
C TRP A 93 4.32 -2.96 -13.78
N GLN A 94 4.12 -1.76 -13.23
CA GLN A 94 2.87 -1.02 -13.37
C GLN A 94 2.57 -0.74 -14.85
N ARG A 95 3.57 -0.34 -15.64
CA ARG A 95 3.41 -0.15 -17.09
C ARG A 95 2.96 -1.42 -17.82
N ARG A 96 3.31 -2.62 -17.34
CA ARG A 96 2.93 -3.89 -17.97
C ARG A 96 1.49 -4.30 -17.70
N ILE A 97 0.94 -3.93 -16.54
CA ILE A 97 -0.43 -4.31 -16.14
C ILE A 97 -1.49 -3.26 -16.52
N TRP A 98 -1.05 -2.08 -16.95
CA TRP A 98 -1.90 -0.99 -17.42
C TRP A 98 -1.87 -0.83 -18.96
N ASN A 99 -0.99 -1.57 -19.65
CA ASN A 99 -1.01 -1.77 -21.10
C ASN A 99 -1.81 -3.01 -21.48
#